data_AF-A0A8T0CBF7-F1
#
_entry.id   AF-A0A8T0CBF7-F1
#
_cell.length_a   1.000
_cell.length_b   1.000
_cell.length_c   1.000
_cell.angle_alpha   90.00
_cell.angle_beta   90.00
_cell.angle_gamma   90.00
#
_symmetry.space_group_name_H-M   'P 1'
#
loop_
_entity.id
_entity.type
_entity.pdbx_description
1 polymer ?
#
loop_
_entity_poly.entity_id
_entity_poly.type
_entity_poly.pdbx_seq_one_letter_code
_entity_poly.pdbx_strand_id
1 'polypeptide(L)'
;MNKALELIQAAIDEQAKQEEAKKEVLALIKEKGLSLEDFASESATDKRSKVRPKYRIEKDGEVFEWTGRGKTPKAFVGVNLEEHKI
;
A
#
# COMPACT_ATOMS: atom_id res chain seq x y z
N MET A 1 -23.27 -19.45 -33.29
CA MET A 1 -24.08 -19.58 -32.06
C MET A 1 -23.38 -20.44 -30.97
N ASN A 2 -22.45 -21.34 -31.31
CA ASN A 2 -21.85 -22.27 -30.34
C ASN A 2 -20.73 -21.70 -29.45
N LYS A 3 -20.02 -20.66 -29.91
CA LYS A 3 -18.85 -20.13 -29.20
C LYS A 3 -19.17 -19.48 -27.84
N ALA A 4 -20.40 -18.98 -27.66
CA ALA A 4 -20.83 -18.42 -26.39
C ALA A 4 -21.04 -19.50 -25.32
N LEU A 5 -21.58 -20.67 -25.70
CA LEU A 5 -21.76 -21.81 -24.79
C LEU A 5 -20.41 -22.40 -24.36
N GLU A 6 -19.45 -22.48 -25.29
CA GLU A 6 -18.10 -22.96 -24.99
C GLU A 6 -17.37 -22.04 -24.00
N LEU A 7 -17.51 -20.72 -24.14
CA LEU A 7 -16.91 -19.75 -23.20
C LEU A 7 -17.54 -19.82 -21.81
N ILE A 8 -18.86 -20.01 -21.74
CA ILE A 8 -19.56 -20.19 -20.46
C ILE A 8 -19.10 -21.48 -19.79
N GLN A 9 -19.00 -22.58 -20.54
CA GLN A 9 -18.55 -23.86 -20.00
C GLN A 9 -17.09 -23.81 -19.54
N ALA A 10 -16.22 -23.13 -20.28
CA ALA A 10 -14.83 -22.90 -19.89
C ALA A 10 -14.72 -22.06 -18.62
N ALA A 11 -15.54 -21.01 -18.48
CA ALA A 11 -15.57 -20.18 -17.28
C ALA A 11 -16.05 -20.98 -16.04
N ILE A 12 -17.06 -21.84 -16.21
CA ILE A 12 -17.56 -22.71 -15.14
C ILE A 12 -16.48 -23.71 -14.69
N ASP A 13 -15.78 -24.33 -15.63
CA ASP A 13 -14.70 -25.28 -15.34
C ASP A 13 -13.51 -24.61 -14.63
N GLU A 14 -13.15 -23.40 -15.07
CA GLU A 14 -12.10 -22.60 -14.42
C GLU A 14 -12.51 -22.17 -13.01
N GLN A 15 -13.76 -21.77 -12.80
CA GLN A 15 -14.27 -21.45 -11.46
C GLN A 15 -14.24 -22.67 -10.54
N ALA A 16 -14.63 -23.85 -11.03
CA ALA A 16 -14.62 -25.07 -10.25
C ALA A 16 -13.18 -25.45 -9.82
N LYS A 17 -12.22 -25.36 -10.73
CA LYS A 17 -10.79 -25.57 -10.44
C LYS A 17 -10.25 -24.57 -9.42
N GLN A 18 -10.61 -23.29 -9.57
CA GLN A 18 -10.22 -22.26 -8.61
C GLN A 18 -10.83 -22.49 -7.23
N GLU A 19 -12.06 -22.98 -7.15
CA GLU A 19 -12.73 -23.25 -5.87
C GLU A 19 -12.12 -24.46 -5.15
N GLU A 20 -11.76 -25.51 -5.88
CA GLU A 20 -11.04 -26.66 -5.34
C GLU A 20 -9.68 -26.24 -4.77
N ALA A 21 -8.88 -25.51 -5.56
CA ALA A 21 -7.59 -24.99 -5.11
C ALA A 21 -7.73 -24.07 -3.88
N LYS A 22 -8.77 -23.23 -3.82
CA LYS A 22 -9.06 -22.39 -2.64
C LYS A 22 -9.39 -23.23 -1.41
N LYS A 23 -10.18 -24.29 -1.56
CA LYS A 23 -10.53 -25.20 -0.45
C LYS A 23 -9.30 -25.92 0.09
N GLU A 24 -8.42 -26.41 -0.78
CA GLU A 24 -7.16 -27.04 -0.38
C GLU A 24 -6.23 -26.08 0.37
N VAL A 25 -6.06 -24.86 -0.15
CA VAL A 25 -5.25 -23.81 0.49
C VAL A 25 -5.84 -23.41 1.84
N LEU A 26 -7.17 -23.26 1.95
CA LEU A 26 -7.85 -22.96 3.21
C LEU A 26 -7.70 -24.08 4.23
N ALA A 27 -7.78 -25.35 3.80
CA ALA A 27 -7.56 -26.50 4.66
C ALA A 27 -6.12 -26.55 5.20
N LEU A 28 -5.12 -26.29 4.34
CA LEU A 28 -3.72 -26.22 4.73
C LEU A 28 -3.44 -25.07 5.70
N ILE A 29 -4.00 -23.89 5.44
CA ILE A 29 -3.91 -22.72 6.33
C ILE A 29 -4.47 -23.06 7.72
N LYS A 30 -5.66 -23.69 7.76
CA LYS A 30 -6.30 -24.11 9.01
C LYS A 30 -5.51 -25.20 9.75
N GLU A 31 -4.93 -26.17 9.03
CA GLU A 31 -4.07 -27.21 9.63
C GLU A 31 -2.81 -26.62 10.27
N LYS A 32 -2.24 -25.59 9.65
CA LYS A 32 -1.09 -24.85 10.21
C LYS A 32 -1.46 -23.90 11.35
N GLY A 33 -2.72 -23.90 11.80
CA GLY A 33 -3.21 -23.06 12.88
C GLY A 33 -3.23 -21.57 12.53
N LEU A 34 -3.15 -21.24 11.23
CA LEU A 34 -3.31 -19.88 10.73
C LEU A 34 -4.78 -19.65 10.40
N SER A 35 -5.29 -18.49 10.79
CA SER A 35 -6.61 -18.02 10.43
C SER A 35 -6.52 -16.99 9.30
N LEU A 36 -7.60 -16.79 8.55
CA LEU A 36 -7.65 -15.70 7.56
C LEU A 36 -7.46 -14.32 8.23
N GLU A 37 -7.72 -14.22 9.54
CA GLU A 37 -7.50 -13.03 10.35
C GLU A 37 -6.02 -12.71 10.52
N ASP A 38 -5.12 -13.70 10.48
CA ASP A 38 -3.67 -13.49 10.48
C ASP A 38 -3.16 -12.83 9.20
N PHE A 39 -3.86 -13.05 8.08
CA PHE A 39 -3.56 -12.42 6.78
C PHE A 39 -4.35 -11.13 6.56
N ALA A 40 -5.47 -10.98 7.26
CA ALA A 40 -6.11 -9.69 7.46
C ALA A 40 -5.24 -8.88 8.43
N SER A 41 -4.03 -8.54 8.00
CA SER A 41 -3.28 -7.46 8.63
C SER A 41 -4.20 -6.25 8.58
N GLU A 42 -4.86 -5.98 9.70
CA GLU A 42 -5.52 -4.73 10.00
C GLU A 42 -4.52 -3.69 9.53
N SER A 43 -4.82 -3.03 8.41
CA SER A 43 -3.87 -2.22 7.68
C SER A 43 -3.33 -1.24 8.71
N ALA A 44 -2.14 -1.54 9.22
CA ALA A 44 -1.50 -0.76 10.25
C ALA A 44 -1.14 0.49 9.49
N THR A 45 -2.10 1.41 9.43
CA THR A 45 -1.91 2.76 8.98
C THR A 45 -0.73 3.19 9.79
N ASP A 46 0.40 3.34 9.11
CA ASP A 46 1.68 3.70 9.70
C ASP A 46 1.43 5.08 10.30
N LYS A 47 0.93 5.09 11.54
CA LYS A 47 0.58 6.27 12.33
C LYS A 47 1.90 6.84 12.83
N ARG A 48 2.81 7.15 11.89
CA ARG A 48 3.92 8.04 12.20
C ARG A 48 3.27 9.32 12.66
N SER A 49 3.49 9.63 13.93
CA SER A 49 3.04 10.86 14.55
C SER A 49 3.45 12.02 13.66
N LYS A 50 2.49 12.88 13.31
CA LYS A 50 2.76 14.06 12.49
C LYS A 50 3.69 14.97 13.28
N VAL A 51 4.96 15.01 12.88
CA VAL A 51 5.97 15.84 13.54
C VAL A 51 5.91 17.25 12.97
N ARG A 52 6.15 18.25 13.82
CA ARG A 52 6.21 19.65 13.40
C ARG A 52 7.33 19.86 12.37
N PRO A 53 7.12 20.74 11.37
CA PRO A 53 8.18 21.11 10.44
C PRO A 53 9.36 21.72 11.19
N LYS A 54 10.57 21.42 10.74
CA LYS A 54 11.84 21.92 11.29
C LYS A 54 12.41 23.06 10.45
N TYR A 55 12.09 23.08 9.15
CA TYR A 55 12.58 24.06 8.20
C TYR A 55 11.42 24.63 7.38
N ARG A 56 11.50 25.91 7.04
CA ARG A 56 10.52 26.62 6.22
C ARG A 56 11.22 27.58 5.26
N ILE A 57 10.90 27.48 3.97
CA ILE A 57 11.43 28.37 2.92
C ILE A 57 10.30 28.93 2.08
N GLU A 58 10.50 30.12 1.52
CA GLU A 58 9.60 30.70 0.53
C GLU A 58 10.33 30.74 -0.81
N LYS A 59 9.70 30.16 -1.84
CA LYS A 59 10.26 30.12 -3.19
C LYS A 59 9.14 30.26 -4.20
N ASP A 60 9.33 31.12 -5.20
CA ASP A 60 8.33 31.37 -6.24
C ASP A 60 6.96 31.85 -5.68
N GLY A 61 6.96 32.51 -4.52
CA GLY A 61 5.73 32.95 -3.83
C GLY A 61 5.00 31.84 -3.06
N GLU A 62 5.55 30.63 -3.04
CA GLU A 62 5.02 29.48 -2.30
C GLU A 62 5.87 29.16 -1.07
N VAL A 63 5.20 28.81 0.03
CA VAL A 63 5.85 28.41 1.27
C VAL A 63 5.99 26.89 1.33
N PHE A 64 7.22 26.41 1.47
CA PHE A 64 7.55 25.00 1.64
C PHE A 64 8.01 24.72 3.07
N GLU A 65 7.44 23.68 3.68
CA GLU A 65 7.78 23.24 5.04
C GLU A 65 8.31 21.80 5.02
N TRP A 66 9.37 21.53 5.79
CA TRP A 66 9.96 20.20 5.87
C TRP A 66 10.33 19.83 7.32
N THR A 67 9.95 18.63 7.73
CA THR A 67 10.21 18.09 9.08
C THR A 67 11.66 17.65 9.27
N GLY A 68 12.48 17.64 8.21
CA GLY A 68 13.81 17.05 8.22
C GLY A 68 13.81 15.52 8.27
N ARG A 69 12.64 14.87 8.14
CA ARG A 69 12.50 13.42 8.05
C ARG A 69 12.21 12.99 6.62
N GLY A 70 12.76 11.85 6.21
CA GLY A 70 12.57 11.29 4.86
C GLY A 70 13.40 11.98 3.78
N LYS A 71 13.01 11.78 2.51
CA LYS A 71 13.70 12.38 1.36
C LYS A 71 13.53 13.90 1.36
N THR A 72 14.63 14.62 1.20
CA THR A 72 14.64 16.08 1.08
C THR A 72 13.80 16.53 -0.13
N PRO A 73 12.83 17.45 0.06
CA PRO A 73 12.04 17.99 -1.05
C PRO A 73 12.92 18.80 -2.01
N LYS A 74 12.55 18.84 -3.30
CA LYS A 74 13.27 19.61 -4.33
C LYS A 74 13.46 21.09 -3.98
N ALA A 75 12.50 21.65 -3.23
CA ALA A 75 12.56 23.04 -2.79
C ALA A 75 13.77 23.33 -1.87
N PHE A 76 14.23 22.34 -1.10
CA PHE A 76 15.34 22.46 -0.14
C PHE A 76 16.70 22.02 -0.72
N VAL A 77 16.76 21.63 -2.00
CA VAL A 77 18.03 21.20 -2.63
C VAL A 77 18.92 22.42 -2.85
N GLY A 78 20.14 22.39 -2.30
CA GLY A 78 21.10 23.50 -2.39
C GLY A 78 20.79 24.69 -1.47
N VAL A 79 19.77 24.57 -0.61
CA VAL A 79 19.42 25.58 0.39
C VAL A 79 20.18 25.32 1.69
N ASN A 80 20.66 26.37 2.34
CA ASN A 80 21.26 26.28 3.66
C ASN A 80 20.17 26.08 4.73
N LEU A 81 20.00 24.84 5.20
CA LEU A 81 18.92 24.48 6.12
C LEU A 81 19.02 25.18 7.49
N GLU A 82 20.22 25.54 7.94
CA GLU A 82 20.44 26.17 9.24
C GLU A 82 19.82 27.58 9.30
N GLU A 83 19.87 28.31 8.19
CA GLU A 83 19.32 29.68 8.07
C GLU A 83 17.79 29.71 8.03
N HIS A 84 17.17 28.59 7.63
CA HIS A 84 15.73 28.46 7.41
C HIS A 84 15.04 27.55 8.44
N LYS A 85 15.69 27.34 9.58
CA LYS A 85 15.16 26.57 10.70
C LYS A 85 14.11 27.39 11.46
N ILE A 86 12.98 26.75 11.75
CA ILE A 86 11.88 27.32 12.55
C ILE A 86 11.81 26.74 13.96
#